data_AF-A0A7J2JSJ1-F1
#
_entry.id   AF-A0A7J2JSJ1-F1
#
_cell.length_a   1.000
_cell.length_b   1.000
_cell.length_c   1.000
_cell.angle_alpha   90.00
_cell.angle_beta   90.00
_cell.angle_gamma   90.00
#
_symmetry.space_group_name_H-M   'P 1'
#
loop_
_entity.id
_entity.type
_entity.pdbx_description
1 polymer ?
#
loop_
_entity_poly.entity_id
_entity_poly.type
_entity_poly.pdbx_seq_one_letter_code
_entity_poly.pdbx_strand_id
1 'polypeptide(L)'
;MSESEGDELRLAAPLSWLDGVDPETGVITQPGHPQAGVSIAGRRVVMPHSVGSTVGAYGLFKLARHGVAPREIVLEHPDSVTISAELAGIPVRVLGAVEAPRPEAPEGVPDEFVRFLQRE
;
A
#
# COMPACT_ATOMS: atom_id res chain seq x y z
N MET A 1 -21.16 13.54 -3.39
CA MET A 1 -20.67 13.36 -2.01
C MET A 1 -19.29 13.99 -1.98
N SER A 2 -19.09 15.08 -1.24
CA SER A 2 -17.84 15.83 -1.27
C SER A 2 -16.74 15.07 -0.56
N GLU A 3 -15.58 14.95 -1.22
CA GLU A 3 -14.35 14.46 -0.62
C GLU A 3 -13.96 15.39 0.54
N SER A 4 -13.97 14.85 1.75
CA SER A 4 -13.56 15.59 2.94
C SER A 4 -12.03 15.67 2.98
N GLU A 5 -11.49 16.89 3.07
CA GLU A 5 -10.07 17.22 3.25
C GLU A 5 -9.38 16.57 4.49
N GLY A 6 -10.08 15.74 5.26
CA GLY A 6 -9.54 14.95 6.37
C GLY A 6 -9.27 13.47 6.07
N ASP A 7 -9.60 12.98 4.86
CA ASP A 7 -9.47 11.55 4.49
C ASP A 7 -8.10 11.21 3.89
N GLU A 8 -7.34 12.22 3.45
CA GLU A 8 -6.00 12.07 2.87
C GLU A 8 -4.90 12.56 3.82
N LEU A 9 -3.85 11.75 4.01
CA LEU A 9 -2.63 12.10 4.73
C LEU A 9 -1.44 12.03 3.78
N ARG A 10 -0.89 13.19 3.44
CA ARG A 10 0.31 13.29 2.61
C ARG A 10 1.58 13.34 3.47
N LEU A 11 2.44 12.33 3.32
CA LEU A 11 3.74 12.26 3.98
C LEU A 11 4.77 13.03 3.15
N ALA A 12 5.55 13.88 3.82
CA ALA A 12 6.57 14.70 3.16
C ALA A 12 7.93 13.99 3.07
N ALA A 13 8.04 12.82 3.70
CA ALA A 13 9.25 12.00 3.73
C ALA A 13 8.90 10.50 3.62
N PRO A 14 9.88 9.66 3.27
CA PRO A 14 9.72 8.21 3.32
C PRO A 14 9.48 7.67 4.73
N LEU A 15 8.74 6.56 4.81
CA LEU A 15 8.34 5.93 6.07
C LEU A 15 8.86 4.48 6.15
N SER A 16 9.37 4.08 7.31
CA SER A 16 9.70 2.70 7.64
C SER A 16 8.45 1.98 8.12
N TRP A 17 8.06 0.92 7.43
CA TRP A 17 6.94 0.10 7.87
C TRP A 17 7.27 -0.79 9.08
N LEU A 18 8.55 -1.14 9.28
CA LEU A 18 8.95 -2.06 10.34
C LEU A 18 8.83 -1.44 11.73
N ASP A 19 9.28 -0.20 11.88
CA ASP A 19 9.47 0.50 13.16
C ASP A 19 9.09 1.99 13.11
N GLY A 20 8.68 2.50 11.95
CA GLY A 20 8.27 3.89 11.78
C GLY A 20 6.81 4.19 12.12
N VAL A 21 6.02 3.15 12.40
CA VAL A 21 4.61 3.24 12.80
C VAL A 21 4.37 2.29 13.96
N ASP A 22 3.68 2.78 14.99
CA ASP A 22 3.18 1.94 16.08
C ASP A 22 2.11 0.98 15.53
N PRO A 23 2.34 -0.35 15.60
CA PRO A 23 1.43 -1.34 15.02
C PRO A 23 0.07 -1.44 15.73
N GLU A 24 -0.06 -0.93 16.95
CA GLU A 24 -1.31 -1.00 17.73
C GLU A 24 -2.17 0.25 17.53
N THR A 25 -1.56 1.40 17.20
CA THR A 25 -2.25 2.69 17.12
C THR A 25 -2.26 3.31 15.72
N GLY A 26 -1.40 2.83 14.82
CA GLY A 26 -1.18 3.42 13.51
C GLY A 26 -0.50 4.79 13.56
N VAL A 27 0.04 5.21 14.70
CA VAL A 27 0.72 6.51 14.86
C VAL A 27 2.13 6.42 14.29
N ILE A 28 2.52 7.43 13.50
CA ILE A 28 3.89 7.56 12.98
C ILE A 28 4.83 7.86 14.15
N THR A 29 5.75 6.94 14.42
CA THR A 29 6.76 7.02 15.49
C THR A 29 8.18 7.21 14.95
N GLN A 30 8.36 7.20 13.62
CA GLN A 30 9.66 7.36 13.00
C GLN A 30 10.35 8.67 13.46
N PRO A 31 11.54 8.58 14.08
CA PRO A 31 12.26 9.75 14.56
C PRO A 31 12.54 10.74 13.43
N GLY A 32 12.21 12.02 13.64
CA GLY A 32 12.47 13.09 12.68
C GLY A 32 11.54 13.11 11.47
N HIS A 33 10.54 12.23 11.39
CA HIS A 33 9.55 12.28 10.31
C HIS A 33 8.67 13.54 10.45
N PRO A 34 8.42 14.33 9.39
CA PRO A 34 7.68 15.59 9.51
C PRO A 34 6.24 15.43 10.04
N GLN A 35 5.65 14.25 9.81
CA GLN A 35 4.32 13.85 10.30
C GLN A 35 4.36 12.93 11.54
N ALA A 36 5.45 12.90 12.31
CA ALA A 36 5.50 12.12 13.55
C ALA A 36 4.37 12.53 14.51
N GLY A 37 3.77 11.54 15.18
CA GLY A 37 2.60 11.73 16.06
C GLY A 37 1.24 11.73 15.35
N VAL A 38 1.21 11.70 14.01
CA VAL A 38 -0.04 11.59 13.23
C VAL A 38 -0.37 10.12 12.97
N SER A 39 -1.64 9.73 13.11
CA SER A 39 -2.11 8.39 12.78
C SER A 39 -2.45 8.23 11.29
N ILE A 40 -2.07 7.09 10.73
CA ILE A 40 -2.41 6.65 9.37
C ILE A 40 -3.72 5.87 9.30
N ALA A 41 -4.27 5.45 10.44
CA ALA A 41 -5.38 4.51 10.51
C ALA A 41 -6.62 5.03 9.77
N GLY A 42 -7.15 4.21 8.86
CA GLY A 42 -8.35 4.50 8.08
C GLY A 42 -8.20 5.59 7.01
N ARG A 43 -7.00 6.17 6.84
CA ARG A 43 -6.76 7.27 5.87
C ARG A 43 -6.25 6.76 4.54
N ARG A 44 -6.44 7.55 3.49
CA ARG A 44 -5.66 7.47 2.25
C ARG A 44 -4.30 8.09 2.50
N VAL A 45 -3.23 7.29 2.51
CA VAL A 45 -1.87 7.77 2.78
C VAL A 45 -1.13 7.97 1.47
N VAL A 46 -0.71 9.20 1.17
CA VAL A 46 0.12 9.51 0.00
C VAL A 46 1.56 9.68 0.46
N MET A 47 2.51 8.95 -0.14
CA MET A 47 3.90 8.99 0.31
C MET A 47 4.91 8.72 -0.82
N PRO A 48 6.17 9.17 -0.68
CA PRO A 48 7.18 9.02 -1.72
C PRO A 48 7.53 7.56 -2.05
N HIS A 49 7.94 6.80 -1.03
CA HIS A 49 8.32 5.39 -1.01
C HIS A 49 8.58 4.97 0.44
N SER A 50 8.74 3.68 0.72
CA SER A 50 9.18 3.23 2.06
C SER A 50 10.70 3.16 2.19
N VAL A 51 11.20 3.12 3.42
CA VAL A 51 12.63 2.87 3.71
C VAL A 51 12.80 1.58 4.50
N GLY A 52 14.00 1.01 4.42
CA GLY A 52 14.37 -0.23 5.11
C GLY A 52 14.46 -1.43 4.17
N SER A 53 14.30 -2.63 4.73
CA SER A 53 14.39 -3.89 4.00
C SER A 53 13.02 -4.52 3.79
N THR A 54 12.96 -5.64 3.07
CA THR A 54 11.71 -6.39 2.79
C THR A 54 10.99 -6.87 4.06
N VAL A 55 11.70 -6.97 5.18
CA VAL A 55 11.12 -7.23 6.51
C VAL A 55 10.08 -6.18 6.92
N GLY A 56 10.12 -4.97 6.35
CA GLY A 56 9.11 -3.93 6.57
C GLY A 56 7.67 -4.37 6.26
N ALA A 57 7.48 -5.33 5.35
CA ALA A 57 6.16 -5.88 5.02
C ALA A 57 5.42 -6.40 6.27
N TYR A 58 6.13 -6.97 7.25
CA TYR A 58 5.51 -7.44 8.50
C TYR A 58 4.79 -6.32 9.27
N GLY A 59 5.24 -5.08 9.16
CA GLY A 59 4.57 -3.93 9.77
C GLY A 59 3.18 -3.70 9.17
N LEU A 60 3.07 -3.79 7.84
CA LEU A 60 1.80 -3.67 7.11
C LEU A 60 0.80 -4.75 7.55
N PHE A 61 1.24 -6.01 7.67
CA PHE A 61 0.39 -7.09 8.18
C PHE A 61 -0.04 -6.88 9.63
N LYS A 62 0.83 -6.33 10.49
CA LYS A 62 0.46 -5.99 11.87
C LYS A 62 -0.61 -4.90 11.90
N LEU A 63 -0.42 -3.82 11.14
CA LEU A 63 -1.39 -2.73 11.04
C LEU A 63 -2.76 -3.24 10.58
N ALA A 64 -2.79 -4.09 9.54
CA ALA A 64 -4.02 -4.73 9.06
C ALA A 64 -4.67 -5.60 10.15
N ARG A 65 -3.88 -6.46 10.81
CA ARG A 65 -4.35 -7.34 11.88
C ARG A 65 -4.94 -6.57 13.07
N HIS A 66 -4.37 -5.41 13.40
CA HIS A 66 -4.85 -4.56 14.49
C HIS A 66 -5.98 -3.62 14.08
N GLY A 67 -6.40 -3.61 12.81
CA GLY A 67 -7.47 -2.74 12.32
C GLY A 67 -7.08 -1.26 12.27
N VAL A 68 -5.78 -0.95 12.26
CA VAL A 68 -5.22 0.42 12.23
C VAL A 68 -4.42 0.70 10.95
N ALA A 69 -4.62 -0.14 9.93
CA ALA A 69 -4.07 0.09 8.60
C ALA A 69 -4.68 1.34 7.94
N PRO A 70 -3.95 1.96 7.00
CA PRO A 70 -4.55 2.92 6.09
C PRO A 70 -5.62 2.24 5.23
N ARG A 71 -6.58 3.05 4.76
CA ARG A 71 -7.63 2.59 3.84
C ARG A 71 -7.09 2.36 2.42
N GLU A 72 -6.06 3.11 2.04
CA GLU A 72 -5.33 2.98 0.77
C GLU A 72 -3.96 3.63 0.95
N ILE A 73 -2.94 3.09 0.27
CA ILE A 73 -1.63 3.71 0.15
C ILE A 73 -1.41 4.16 -1.29
N VAL A 74 -1.02 5.41 -1.48
CA VAL A 74 -0.69 6.00 -2.78
C VAL A 74 0.80 6.31 -2.80
N LEU A 75 1.53 5.64 -3.68
CA LEU A 75 2.97 5.77 -3.86
C LEU A 75 3.29 6.75 -4.98
N GLU A 76 4.21 7.68 -4.73
CA GLU A 76 4.77 8.53 -5.79
C GLU A 76 5.77 7.76 -6.66
N HIS A 77 6.50 6.82 -6.07
CA HIS A 77 7.48 5.97 -6.74
C HIS A 77 7.19 4.50 -6.41
N PRO A 78 7.32 3.57 -7.38
CA PRO A 78 7.15 2.14 -7.11
C PRO A 78 8.04 1.67 -5.96
N ASP A 79 7.45 0.97 -4.99
CA ASP A 79 8.15 0.41 -3.83
C ASP A 79 7.60 -0.97 -3.52
N SER A 80 8.43 -2.01 -3.66
CA SER A 80 7.99 -3.41 -3.56
C SER A 80 7.52 -3.78 -2.15
N VAL A 81 8.11 -3.18 -1.11
CA VAL A 81 7.70 -3.41 0.28
C VAL A 81 6.30 -2.87 0.52
N THR A 82 6.03 -1.63 0.11
CA THR A 82 4.69 -1.05 0.25
C THR A 82 3.67 -1.75 -0.65
N ILE A 83 4.02 -2.10 -1.88
CA ILE A 83 3.13 -2.86 -2.80
C ILE A 83 2.70 -4.20 -2.18
N SER A 84 3.55 -4.83 -1.36
CA SER A 84 3.18 -6.06 -0.65
C SER A 84 2.02 -5.90 0.35
N ALA A 85 1.62 -4.66 0.70
CA ALA A 85 0.46 -4.39 1.54
C ALA A 85 -0.86 -4.91 0.94
N GLU A 86 -0.93 -5.08 -0.38
CA GLU A 86 -2.06 -5.73 -1.06
C GLU A 86 -2.32 -7.14 -0.52
N LEU A 87 -1.25 -7.87 -0.16
CA LEU A 87 -1.35 -9.20 0.44
C LEU A 87 -1.97 -9.17 1.84
N ALA A 88 -1.95 -8.02 2.50
CA ALA A 88 -2.60 -7.77 3.78
C ALA A 88 -4.02 -7.17 3.63
N GLY A 89 -4.51 -7.02 2.40
CA GLY A 89 -5.80 -6.40 2.10
C GLY A 89 -5.80 -4.88 2.19
N ILE A 90 -4.62 -4.25 2.11
CA ILE A 90 -4.47 -2.79 2.07
C ILE A 90 -4.26 -2.39 0.61
N PRO A 91 -5.22 -1.69 -0.04
CA PRO A 91 -5.07 -1.26 -1.42
C PRO A 91 -3.86 -0.34 -1.60
N VAL A 92 -3.13 -0.53 -2.70
CA VAL A 92 -1.95 0.24 -3.08
C VAL A 92 -2.08 0.72 -4.52
N ARG A 93 -1.86 2.02 -4.72
CA ARG A 93 -1.83 2.63 -6.05
C ARG A 93 -0.51 3.36 -6.25
N VAL A 94 0.09 3.22 -7.43
CA VAL A 94 1.29 3.97 -7.80
C VAL A 94 0.89 5.09 -8.77
N LEU A 95 1.29 6.34 -8.46
CA LEU A 95 1.00 7.48 -9.31
C LEU A 95 1.69 7.34 -10.68
N GLY A 96 0.93 7.59 -11.74
CA GLY A 96 1.42 7.44 -13.11
C GLY A 96 1.55 6.00 -13.59
N ALA A 97 1.22 4.99 -12.78
CA ALA A 97 1.08 3.63 -13.26
C ALA A 97 -0.07 3.55 -14.26
N VAL A 98 0.20 2.89 -15.38
CA VAL A 98 -0.82 2.53 -16.37
C VAL A 98 -1.28 1.11 -16.07
N GLU A 99 -2.57 0.86 -16.27
CA GLU A 99 -3.12 -0.50 -16.24
C GLU A 99 -2.28 -1.38 -17.16
N ALA A 100 -1.79 -2.52 -16.65
CA ALA A 100 -1.10 -3.46 -17.51
C ALA A 100 -2.07 -3.92 -18.60
N PRO A 101 -1.65 -3.97 -19.88
CA PRO A 101 -2.50 -4.49 -20.93
C PRO A 101 -2.91 -5.92 -20.56
N ARG A 102 -4.21 -6.21 -20.68
CA ARG A 102 -4.71 -7.56 -20.44
C ARG A 102 -4.03 -8.48 -21.46
N PRO A 103 -3.32 -9.53 -21.03
CA PRO A 103 -2.66 -10.42 -21.97
C PRO A 103 -3.70 -11.11 -22.85
N GLU A 104 -3.54 -11.01 -24.16
CA GLU A 104 -4.30 -11.81 -25.12
C GLU A 104 -3.72 -13.23 -25.16
N ALA A 105 -4.58 -14.24 -25.22
CA ALA A 105 -4.13 -15.60 -25.36
C ALA A 105 -3.43 -15.77 -26.72
N PRO A 106 -2.20 -16.29 -26.79
CA PRO A 106 -1.55 -16.61 -28.06
C PRO A 106 -2.43 -17.54 -28.91
N GLU A 107 -2.32 -17.40 -30.24
CA GLU A 107 -3.00 -18.31 -31.17
C GLU A 107 -2.63 -19.77 -30.87
N GLY A 108 -3.63 -20.66 -30.88
CA GLY A 108 -3.45 -22.09 -30.63
C GLY A 108 -3.47 -22.49 -29.15
N VAL A 109 -3.63 -21.55 -28.21
CA VAL A 109 -3.89 -21.87 -26.81
C VAL A 109 -5.32 -22.40 -26.65
N PRO A 110 -5.54 -23.60 -26.08
CA PRO A 110 -6.89 -24.13 -25.88
C PRO A 110 -7.75 -23.24 -24.97
N ASP A 111 -9.02 -23.03 -25.34
CA ASP A 111 -9.99 -22.24 -24.57
C ASP A 111 -10.11 -22.69 -23.10
N GLU A 112 -9.95 -23.99 -22.84
CA GLU A 112 -9.96 -24.53 -21.48
C GLU A 112 -8.83 -23.98 -20.61
N PHE A 113 -7.66 -23.75 -21.20
CA PHE A 113 -6.49 -23.23 -20.50
C PHE A 113 -6.66 -21.74 -20.22
N VAL A 114 -7.21 -20.99 -21.19
CA VAL A 114 -7.57 -19.58 -20.99
C VAL A 114 -8.58 -19.43 -19.85
N ARG A 115 -9.62 -20.27 -19.83
CA ARG A 115 -10.62 -20.27 -18.75
C ARG A 115 -10.04 -20.69 -17.40
N PHE A 116 -9.07 -21.61 -17.38
CA PHE A 116 -8.39 -22.01 -16.14
C PHE A 116 -7.60 -20.84 -15.53
N LEU A 117 -6.83 -20.11 -16.33
CA LEU A 117 -6.05 -18.95 -15.87
C LEU A 117 -6.91 -17.78 -15.41
N GLN A 118 -8.16 -17.69 -15.88
CA GLN A 118 -9.10 -16.61 -15.57
C GLN A 118 -10.04 -16.92 -14.40
N ARG A 119 -9.90 -18.09 -13.77
CA ARG A 119 -10.68 -18.41 -12.56
C ARG A 119 -10.01 -17.76 -11.34
N GLU A 120 -10.67 -16.71 -10.84
CA GLU A 120 -10.54 -16.28 -9.44
C GLU A 120 -11.33 -17.19 -8.51
#